data_AF-A0A9X1KB06-F1
#
_entry.id   AF-A0A9X1KB06-F1
#
_cell.length_a   1.000
_cell.length_b   1.000
_cell.length_c   1.000
_cell.angle_alpha   90.00
_cell.angle_beta   90.00
_cell.angle_gamma   90.00
#
_symmetry.space_group_name_H-M   'P 1'
#
loop_
_entity.id
_entity.type
_entity.pdbx_description
1 polymer ?
#
loop_
_entity_poly.entity_id
_entity_poly.type
_entity_poly.pdbx_seq_one_letter_code
_entity_poly.pdbx_strand_id
1 'polypeptide(L)'
;MARKTKSASPTNQVPLLALSELHIHLEGLEKEHQSLLKQIKRKRTELNNFVEQMRSLATEVFHQATPCFKKMADLDQEIHALFKEIFTTRKFGKQTQKNIEGLYLNLQMSGIISTKSAQEEDNDTELDELFENSENDDEHNQNRHQYWESRNESESTSASRTEESRKVRQTFLKLAEIFHPDKVQDSETHKSHTEIMKEINKAYQEGDLARLLEIERQHQLGESIDSNSEDDLTRRCKNLEQQNEILKTQYEKLKQELRLAKNTPEGSMVSDSRKAAKQGINSVDLMLETLDSQINIIVDIRDFIKDFREQKITIKEFLAGPPSLRSSREDMMEKLLEEMMQELGGVIIF
;
A
#
# COMPACT_ATOMS: atom_id res chain seq x y z
N MET A 1 -92.69 5.68 30.80
CA MET A 1 -91.53 4.77 30.72
C MET A 1 -90.49 5.39 29.79
N ALA A 2 -89.36 5.83 30.32
CA ALA A 2 -88.24 6.38 29.54
C ALA A 2 -87.22 5.28 29.26
N ARG A 3 -86.88 5.03 27.99
CA ARG A 3 -85.76 4.15 27.61
C ARG A 3 -84.65 4.99 26.98
N LYS A 4 -83.52 5.01 27.70
CA LYS A 4 -82.28 5.73 27.41
C LYS A 4 -81.62 5.22 26.13
N THR A 5 -81.15 6.15 25.31
CA THR A 5 -80.10 5.97 24.30
C THR A 5 -78.75 5.75 25.01
N LYS A 6 -78.02 4.69 24.64
CA LYS A 6 -76.61 4.51 25.03
C LYS A 6 -75.75 4.67 23.77
N SER A 7 -75.09 5.82 23.65
CA SER A 7 -73.88 5.97 22.87
C SER A 7 -72.70 5.51 23.72
N ALA A 8 -71.76 4.76 23.14
CA ALA A 8 -70.44 4.55 23.72
C ALA A 8 -69.39 4.35 22.61
N SER A 9 -68.36 5.18 22.72
CA SER A 9 -67.21 5.56 21.89
C SER A 9 -66.43 4.49 21.13
N PRO A 10 -65.72 4.85 20.03
CA PRO A 10 -64.70 4.02 19.44
C PRO A 10 -63.39 4.08 20.23
N THR A 11 -62.67 2.97 20.20
CA THR A 11 -61.52 2.62 21.05
C THR A 11 -60.20 3.23 20.55
N ASN A 12 -59.49 3.96 21.43
CA ASN A 12 -58.17 4.60 21.23
C ASN A 12 -56.96 3.62 21.20
N GLN A 13 -57.09 2.40 20.69
CA GLN A 13 -56.05 1.36 20.80
C GLN A 13 -54.98 1.36 19.69
N VAL A 14 -55.23 2.01 18.55
CA VAL A 14 -54.33 2.03 17.39
C VAL A 14 -52.99 2.77 17.65
N PRO A 15 -52.93 3.95 18.29
CA PRO A 15 -51.67 4.68 18.46
C PRO A 15 -50.66 3.99 19.40
N LEU A 16 -51.13 3.22 20.40
CA LEU A 16 -50.26 2.49 21.33
C LEU A 16 -49.52 1.32 20.67
N LEU A 17 -50.16 0.63 19.71
CA LEU A 17 -49.49 -0.44 18.96
C LEU A 17 -48.44 0.13 18.00
N ALA A 18 -48.78 1.19 17.25
CA ALA A 18 -47.86 1.85 16.33
C ALA A 18 -46.62 2.40 17.04
N LEU A 19 -46.80 3.01 18.21
CA LEU A 19 -45.68 3.44 19.07
C LEU A 19 -44.80 2.26 19.50
N SER A 20 -45.40 1.13 19.90
CA SER A 20 -44.63 -0.06 20.28
C SER A 20 -43.81 -0.63 19.12
N GLU A 21 -44.35 -0.63 17.90
CA GLU A 21 -43.65 -1.07 16.70
C GLU A 21 -42.48 -0.14 16.35
N LEU A 22 -42.65 1.18 16.49
CA LEU A 22 -41.58 2.16 16.29
C LEU A 22 -40.43 1.98 17.28
N HIS A 23 -40.72 1.69 18.55
CA HIS A 23 -39.70 1.41 19.56
C HIS A 23 -38.88 0.15 19.21
N ILE A 24 -39.53 -0.92 18.75
CA ILE A 24 -38.86 -2.16 18.34
C ILE A 24 -37.97 -1.90 17.12
N HIS A 25 -38.47 -1.16 16.13
CA HIS A 25 -37.71 -0.79 14.95
C HIS A 25 -36.47 0.06 15.29
N LEU A 26 -36.66 1.06 16.16
CA LEU A 26 -35.57 1.90 16.67
C LEU A 26 -34.51 1.06 17.39
N GLU A 27 -34.90 0.14 18.27
CA GLU A 27 -33.95 -0.75 18.96
C GLU A 27 -33.16 -1.63 17.97
N GLY A 28 -33.82 -2.10 16.90
CA GLY A 28 -33.18 -2.82 15.80
C GLY A 28 -32.12 -1.99 15.09
N LEU A 29 -32.48 -0.75 14.71
CA LEU A 29 -31.57 0.19 14.05
C LEU A 29 -30.37 0.56 14.92
N GLU A 30 -30.57 0.71 16.23
CA GLU A 30 -29.48 0.99 17.17
C GLU A 30 -28.51 -0.19 17.32
N LYS A 31 -29.03 -1.42 17.36
CA LYS A 31 -28.19 -2.62 17.38
C LYS A 31 -27.36 -2.73 16.10
N GLU A 32 -27.97 -2.48 14.95
CA GLU A 32 -27.27 -2.45 13.66
C GLU A 32 -26.19 -1.35 13.67
N HIS A 33 -26.55 -0.14 14.11
CA HIS A 33 -25.65 0.99 14.21
C HIS A 33 -24.41 0.69 15.05
N GLN A 34 -24.61 0.15 16.26
CA GLN A 34 -23.51 -0.23 17.14
C GLN A 34 -22.65 -1.35 16.54
N SER A 35 -23.26 -2.29 15.83
CA SER A 35 -22.54 -3.36 15.12
C SER A 35 -21.65 -2.80 14.01
N LEU A 36 -22.20 -1.90 13.18
CA LEU A 36 -21.46 -1.25 12.08
C LEU A 36 -20.27 -0.45 12.61
N LEU A 37 -20.46 0.38 13.64
CA LEU A 37 -19.35 1.12 14.26
C LEU A 37 -18.24 0.18 14.78
N LYS A 38 -18.60 -0.94 15.42
CA LYS A 38 -17.62 -1.95 15.88
C LYS A 38 -16.89 -2.60 14.71
N GLN A 39 -17.60 -2.92 13.62
CA GLN A 39 -17.03 -3.54 12.43
C GLN A 39 -16.07 -2.59 11.71
N ILE A 40 -16.45 -1.33 11.52
CA ILE A 40 -15.62 -0.27 10.94
C ILE A 40 -14.35 -0.08 11.76
N LYS A 41 -14.47 0.04 13.09
CA LYS A 41 -13.32 0.17 13.99
C LYS A 41 -12.35 -1.00 13.85
N ARG A 42 -12.86 -2.24 13.87
CA ARG A 42 -12.05 -3.46 13.68
C ARG A 42 -11.36 -3.48 12.31
N LYS A 43 -12.08 -3.16 11.23
CA LYS A 43 -11.50 -3.14 9.88
C LYS A 43 -10.45 -2.06 9.70
N ARG A 44 -10.66 -0.88 10.29
CA ARG A 44 -9.65 0.18 10.29
C ARG A 44 -8.38 -0.24 11.02
N THR A 45 -8.51 -0.87 12.20
CA THR A 45 -7.34 -1.39 12.91
C THR A 45 -6.64 -2.49 12.10
N GLU A 46 -7.38 -3.35 11.42
CA GLU A 46 -6.79 -4.37 10.53
C GLU A 46 -6.01 -3.73 9.38
N LEU A 47 -6.58 -2.71 8.73
CA LEU A 47 -5.92 -1.96 7.65
C LEU A 47 -4.66 -1.26 8.12
N ASN A 48 -4.73 -0.52 9.23
CA ASN A 48 -3.59 0.20 9.79
C ASN A 48 -2.45 -0.76 10.16
N ASN A 49 -2.77 -1.86 10.87
CA ASN A 49 -1.78 -2.86 11.23
C ASN A 49 -1.15 -3.51 9.99
N PHE A 50 -1.92 -3.73 8.93
CA PHE A 50 -1.41 -4.29 7.69
C PHE A 50 -0.46 -3.32 6.97
N VAL A 51 -0.82 -2.03 6.91
CA VAL A 51 0.03 -0.98 6.33
C VAL A 51 1.32 -0.80 7.13
N GLU A 52 1.23 -0.84 8.45
CA GLU A 52 2.41 -0.78 9.32
C GLU A 52 3.33 -2.00 9.11
N GLN A 53 2.76 -3.20 8.98
CA GLN A 53 3.52 -4.42 8.65
C GLN A 53 4.22 -4.32 7.28
N MET A 54 3.57 -3.73 6.27
CA MET A 54 4.21 -3.47 4.98
C MET A 54 5.41 -2.53 5.14
N ARG A 55 5.26 -1.44 5.88
CA ARG A 55 6.34 -0.49 6.13
C ARG A 55 7.50 -1.10 6.91
N SER A 56 7.21 -1.86 7.96
CA SER A 56 8.25 -2.49 8.78
C SER A 56 9.04 -3.51 7.97
N LEU A 57 8.36 -4.37 7.21
CA LEU A 57 9.00 -5.37 6.37
C LEU A 57 9.85 -4.71 5.27
N ALA A 58 9.33 -3.68 4.61
CA ALA A 58 10.08 -2.93 3.59
C ALA A 58 11.35 -2.29 4.18
N THR A 59 11.24 -1.70 5.38
CA THR A 59 12.38 -1.09 6.08
C THR A 59 13.43 -2.13 6.47
N GLU A 60 12.98 -3.29 6.96
CA GLU A 60 13.87 -4.41 7.30
C GLU A 60 14.62 -4.93 6.07
N VAL A 61 13.90 -5.24 4.99
CA VAL A 61 14.51 -5.68 3.72
C VAL A 61 15.50 -4.65 3.21
N PHE A 62 15.12 -3.36 3.20
CA PHE A 62 16.00 -2.31 2.72
C PHE A 62 17.28 -2.20 3.55
N HIS A 63 17.17 -2.19 4.87
CA HIS A 63 18.33 -2.09 5.76
C HIS A 63 19.27 -3.29 5.60
N GLN A 64 18.73 -4.50 5.52
CA GLN A 64 19.54 -5.72 5.40
C GLN A 64 20.13 -5.92 4.00
N ALA A 65 19.43 -5.49 2.95
CA ALA A 65 19.90 -5.60 1.56
C ALA A 65 20.85 -4.46 1.14
N THR A 66 20.86 -3.32 1.86
CA THR A 66 21.73 -2.17 1.55
C THR A 66 23.22 -2.55 1.39
N PRO A 67 23.84 -3.35 2.28
CA PRO A 67 25.22 -3.78 2.09
C PRO A 67 25.44 -4.63 0.83
N CYS A 68 24.48 -5.49 0.48
CA CYS A 68 24.52 -6.31 -0.72
C CYS A 68 24.49 -5.42 -1.98
N PHE A 69 23.60 -4.42 -2.03
CA PHE A 69 23.55 -3.48 -3.15
C PHE A 69 24.82 -2.65 -3.29
N LYS A 70 25.42 -2.19 -2.18
CA LYS A 70 26.72 -1.48 -2.21
C LYS A 70 27.82 -2.37 -2.79
N LYS A 71 27.96 -3.60 -2.30
CA LYS A 71 28.93 -4.56 -2.85
C LYS A 71 28.72 -4.79 -4.34
N MET A 72 27.47 -4.90 -4.78
CA MET A 72 27.16 -5.13 -6.20
C MET A 72 27.54 -3.92 -7.07
N ALA A 73 27.30 -2.70 -6.58
CA ALA A 73 27.74 -1.47 -7.26
C ALA A 73 29.27 -1.34 -7.31
N ASP A 74 29.97 -1.69 -6.22
CA ASP A 74 31.44 -1.67 -6.19
C ASP A 74 32.01 -2.67 -7.20
N LEU A 75 31.46 -3.90 -7.25
CA LEU A 75 31.86 -4.93 -8.21
C LEU A 75 31.58 -4.51 -9.67
N ASP A 76 30.46 -3.85 -9.92
CA ASP A 76 30.12 -3.31 -11.22
C ASP A 76 31.18 -2.31 -11.71
N GLN A 77 31.51 -1.33 -10.86
CA GLN A 77 32.55 -0.35 -11.16
C GLN A 77 33.93 -0.99 -11.38
N GLU A 78 34.29 -1.98 -10.56
CA GLU A 78 35.54 -2.73 -10.71
C GLU A 78 35.60 -3.48 -12.06
N ILE A 79 34.53 -4.15 -12.47
CA ILE A 79 34.47 -4.85 -13.76
C ILE A 79 34.64 -3.85 -14.91
N HIS A 80 33.95 -2.71 -14.87
CA HIS A 80 34.11 -1.66 -15.87
C HIS A 80 35.55 -1.13 -15.94
N ALA A 81 36.18 -0.89 -14.78
CA ALA A 81 37.56 -0.45 -14.71
C ALA A 81 38.53 -1.49 -15.31
N LEU A 82 38.34 -2.77 -15.01
CA LEU A 82 39.15 -3.86 -15.57
C LEU A 82 39.05 -3.93 -17.10
N PHE A 83 37.85 -3.83 -17.67
CA PHE A 83 37.68 -3.79 -19.12
C PHE A 83 38.35 -2.56 -19.75
N LYS A 84 38.19 -1.37 -19.14
CA LYS A 84 38.85 -0.14 -19.60
C LYS A 84 40.37 -0.31 -19.62
N GLU A 85 40.95 -0.91 -18.59
CA GLU A 85 42.38 -1.20 -18.53
C GLU A 85 42.81 -2.24 -19.56
N ILE A 86 42.04 -3.32 -19.76
CA ILE A 86 42.33 -4.35 -20.77
C ILE A 86 42.42 -3.72 -22.17
N PHE A 87 41.47 -2.85 -22.53
CA PHE A 87 41.43 -2.20 -23.84
C PHE A 87 42.53 -1.15 -24.04
N THR A 88 42.98 -0.49 -22.97
CA THR A 88 43.99 0.58 -23.05
C THR A 88 45.43 0.06 -22.95
N THR A 89 45.68 -0.92 -22.10
CA THR A 89 47.05 -1.39 -21.81
C THR A 89 47.56 -2.43 -22.80
N ARG A 90 46.68 -3.22 -23.42
CA ARG A 90 47.06 -4.37 -24.25
C ARG A 90 46.64 -4.15 -25.71
N LYS A 91 47.60 -4.30 -26.62
CA LYS A 91 47.33 -4.27 -28.07
C LYS A 91 46.89 -5.65 -28.54
N PHE A 92 45.63 -5.78 -28.94
CA PHE A 92 45.08 -7.00 -29.50
C PHE A 92 44.97 -6.93 -31.03
N GLY A 93 44.92 -8.09 -31.68
CA GLY A 93 44.51 -8.16 -33.09
C GLY A 93 43.03 -7.81 -33.25
N LYS A 94 42.63 -7.28 -34.41
CA LYS A 94 41.26 -6.79 -34.68
C LYS A 94 40.15 -7.79 -34.30
N GLN A 95 40.34 -9.08 -34.60
CA GLN A 95 39.34 -10.10 -34.28
C GLN A 95 39.24 -10.38 -32.78
N THR A 96 40.37 -10.46 -32.09
CA THR A 96 40.41 -10.69 -30.64
C THR A 96 39.78 -9.52 -29.89
N GLN A 97 40.08 -8.29 -30.31
CA GLN A 97 39.50 -7.09 -29.71
C GLN A 97 37.97 -7.11 -29.84
N LYS A 98 37.43 -7.37 -31.05
CA LYS A 98 35.98 -7.51 -31.27
C LYS A 98 35.33 -8.58 -30.40
N ASN A 99 36.00 -9.71 -30.18
CA ASN A 99 35.48 -10.78 -29.34
C ASN A 99 35.39 -10.34 -27.86
N ILE A 100 36.40 -9.61 -27.37
CA ILE A 100 36.41 -9.09 -25.99
C ILE A 100 35.35 -7.98 -25.82
N GLU A 101 35.22 -7.08 -26.80
CA GLU A 101 34.15 -6.07 -26.84
C GLU A 101 32.75 -6.72 -26.85
N GLY A 102 32.58 -7.79 -27.63
CA GLY A 102 31.34 -8.56 -27.66
C GLY A 102 31.00 -9.21 -26.31
N LEU A 103 32.00 -9.74 -25.59
CA LEU A 103 31.78 -10.26 -24.23
C LEU A 103 31.36 -9.17 -23.25
N TYR A 104 32.04 -8.03 -23.30
CA TYR A 104 31.69 -6.89 -22.46
C TYR A 104 30.25 -6.44 -22.71
N LEU A 105 29.87 -6.27 -23.98
CA LEU A 105 28.49 -5.94 -24.36
C LEU A 105 27.49 -7.02 -23.92
N ASN A 106 27.84 -8.30 -24.03
CA ASN A 106 26.96 -9.38 -23.58
C ASN A 106 26.71 -9.33 -22.07
N LEU A 107 27.74 -9.04 -21.26
CA LEU A 107 27.57 -8.88 -19.81
C LEU A 107 26.64 -7.71 -19.45
N GLN A 108 26.70 -6.62 -20.23
CA GLN A 108 25.80 -5.48 -20.09
C GLN A 108 24.36 -5.83 -20.50
N MET A 109 24.20 -6.45 -21.67
CA MET A 109 22.89 -6.83 -22.20
C MET A 109 22.20 -7.92 -21.37
N SER A 110 22.97 -8.79 -20.70
CA SER A 110 22.43 -9.79 -19.77
C SER A 110 22.10 -9.21 -18.39
N GLY A 111 22.38 -7.93 -18.13
CA GLY A 111 22.14 -7.27 -16.84
C GLY A 111 23.05 -7.74 -15.72
N ILE A 112 24.21 -8.34 -16.04
CA ILE A 112 25.22 -8.74 -15.04
C ILE A 112 26.01 -7.52 -14.56
N ILE A 113 26.30 -6.61 -15.49
CA ILE A 113 26.90 -5.30 -15.22
C ILE A 113 26.07 -4.20 -15.87
N SER A 114 26.25 -2.97 -15.42
CA SER A 114 25.54 -1.80 -15.88
C SER A 114 25.95 -1.40 -17.30
N THR A 115 25.03 -0.73 -18.00
CA THR A 115 25.31 -0.20 -19.33
C THR A 115 26.08 1.12 -19.20
N LYS A 116 27.41 1.08 -19.30
CA LYS A 116 28.19 2.29 -19.60
C LYS A 116 27.92 2.72 -21.02
N SER A 117 27.13 3.79 -21.18
CA SER A 117 27.13 4.57 -22.42
C SER A 117 28.55 5.11 -22.63
N ALA A 118 29.03 5.12 -23.87
CA ALA A 118 30.38 5.56 -24.23
C ALA A 118 30.62 7.08 -24.06
N GLN A 119 29.89 7.75 -23.14
CA GLN A 119 29.87 9.19 -22.91
C GLN A 119 29.92 9.50 -21.40
N GLU A 120 30.89 8.96 -20.68
CA GLU A 120 31.27 9.45 -19.33
C GLU A 120 32.36 10.53 -19.40
N GLU A 121 32.40 11.35 -20.45
CA GLU A 121 33.16 12.62 -20.45
C GLU A 121 32.26 13.86 -20.43
N ASP A 122 30.92 13.73 -20.40
CA ASP A 122 30.00 14.89 -20.42
C ASP A 122 28.75 14.75 -19.51
N ASN A 123 28.62 13.65 -18.75
CA ASN A 123 27.39 13.33 -18.00
C ASN A 123 27.46 13.54 -16.47
N ASP A 124 28.45 14.27 -15.97
CA ASP A 124 28.35 14.86 -14.62
C ASP A 124 27.36 16.04 -14.58
N THR A 125 26.96 16.58 -15.74
CA THR A 125 25.96 17.67 -15.82
C THR A 125 24.52 17.15 -15.79
N GLU A 126 24.26 15.93 -16.27
CA GLU A 126 22.88 15.46 -16.52
C GLU A 126 22.25 14.75 -15.30
N LEU A 127 23.07 14.21 -14.38
CA LEU A 127 22.57 13.67 -13.11
C LEU A 127 22.37 14.77 -12.04
N ASP A 128 23.19 15.82 -12.06
CA ASP A 128 22.96 17.03 -11.25
C ASP A 128 21.78 17.83 -11.79
N GLU A 129 21.52 17.91 -13.11
CA GLU A 129 20.32 18.59 -13.63
C GLU A 129 18.97 17.91 -13.25
N LEU A 130 19.00 16.62 -12.88
CA LEU A 130 17.82 15.90 -12.39
C LEU A 130 17.56 16.09 -10.88
N PHE A 131 18.55 16.59 -10.11
CA PHE A 131 18.43 16.83 -8.67
C PHE A 131 18.65 18.30 -8.26
N GLU A 132 19.29 19.15 -9.07
CA GLU A 132 19.53 20.58 -8.85
C GLU A 132 18.38 21.47 -9.36
N ASN A 133 17.47 20.96 -10.20
CA ASN A 133 16.23 21.68 -10.54
C ASN A 133 15.17 21.64 -9.42
N SER A 134 15.56 21.35 -8.17
CA SER A 134 14.68 21.39 -6.98
C SER A 134 14.92 22.58 -6.06
N GLU A 135 15.61 23.64 -6.50
CA GLU A 135 15.80 24.85 -5.67
C GLU A 135 15.30 26.17 -6.27
N ASN A 136 14.53 26.15 -7.35
CA ASN A 136 13.79 27.34 -7.80
C ASN A 136 12.39 26.99 -8.30
N ASP A 137 11.47 26.71 -7.38
CA ASP A 137 10.05 26.64 -7.71
C ASP A 137 9.18 27.20 -6.57
N ASP A 138 9.39 28.49 -6.28
CA ASP A 138 8.59 29.25 -5.31
C ASP A 138 7.29 29.84 -5.94
N GLU A 139 6.87 29.33 -7.11
CA GLU A 139 5.60 29.75 -7.76
C GLU A 139 4.66 28.61 -8.19
N HIS A 140 4.93 27.34 -7.86
CA HIS A 140 4.05 26.22 -8.22
C HIS A 140 3.20 25.60 -7.09
N ASN A 141 3.06 26.27 -5.95
CA ASN A 141 2.22 25.79 -4.84
C ASN A 141 0.69 26.03 -5.03
N GLN A 142 0.24 26.56 -6.17
CA GLN A 142 -1.19 26.69 -6.46
C GLN A 142 -1.72 25.68 -7.48
N ASN A 143 -0.87 25.08 -8.31
CA ASN A 143 -1.33 24.26 -9.44
C ASN A 143 -1.29 22.74 -9.18
N ARG A 144 -0.61 22.29 -8.12
CA ARG A 144 -0.59 20.86 -7.73
C ARG A 144 -1.88 20.40 -7.04
N HIS A 145 -2.68 21.34 -6.52
CA HIS A 145 -4.00 21.03 -5.96
C HIS A 145 -5.07 20.75 -7.02
N GLN A 146 -4.98 21.33 -8.23
CA GLN A 146 -6.01 21.18 -9.26
C GLN A 146 -5.92 19.84 -10.04
N TYR A 147 -4.73 19.22 -10.09
CA TYR A 147 -4.56 17.94 -10.78
C TYR A 147 -4.94 16.71 -9.93
N TRP A 148 -5.03 16.84 -8.60
CA TRP A 148 -5.63 15.81 -7.73
C TRP A 148 -7.15 15.93 -7.60
N GLU A 149 -7.72 17.10 -7.92
CA GLU A 149 -9.18 17.29 -8.00
C GLU A 149 -9.76 16.73 -9.32
N SER A 150 -9.00 16.77 -10.41
CA SER A 150 -9.50 16.40 -11.75
C SER A 150 -9.49 14.89 -12.07
N ARG A 151 -9.02 14.01 -11.16
CA ARG A 151 -9.12 12.54 -11.32
C ARG A 151 -10.24 11.90 -10.49
N ASN A 152 -10.96 12.69 -9.71
CA ASN A 152 -12.12 12.24 -8.93
C ASN A 152 -13.47 12.55 -9.60
N GLU A 153 -13.45 13.17 -10.78
CA GLU A 153 -14.62 13.63 -11.52
C GLU A 153 -14.84 12.88 -12.83
N SER A 154 -14.76 11.55 -12.79
CA SER A 154 -15.56 10.78 -13.75
C SER A 154 -15.91 9.39 -13.22
N GLU A 155 -17.20 9.12 -13.35
CA GLU A 155 -17.85 7.81 -13.28
C GLU A 155 -18.29 7.28 -11.89
N SER A 156 -19.51 7.72 -11.53
CA SER A 156 -20.60 6.93 -10.88
C SER A 156 -21.10 7.46 -9.53
N THR A 157 -22.41 7.77 -9.50
CA THR A 157 -23.31 8.10 -8.36
C THR A 157 -23.05 9.38 -7.55
N SER A 158 -23.30 10.55 -8.16
CA SER A 158 -23.17 11.87 -7.53
C SER A 158 -24.10 12.13 -6.34
N ALA A 159 -25.25 11.47 -6.24
CA ALA A 159 -26.22 11.73 -5.16
C ALA A 159 -25.72 11.27 -3.77
N SER A 160 -25.11 10.08 -3.68
CA SER A 160 -24.70 9.50 -2.39
C SER A 160 -23.50 10.21 -1.76
N ARG A 161 -22.51 10.62 -2.57
CA ARG A 161 -21.37 11.43 -2.09
C ARG A 161 -21.83 12.76 -1.48
N THR A 162 -22.91 13.34 -2.01
CA THR A 162 -23.46 14.61 -1.50
C THR A 162 -24.16 14.40 -0.16
N GLU A 163 -24.86 13.28 0.04
CA GLU A 163 -25.52 12.97 1.31
C GLU A 163 -24.54 12.56 2.41
N GLU A 164 -23.56 11.71 2.08
CA GLU A 164 -22.46 11.34 2.99
C GLU A 164 -21.72 12.60 3.48
N SER A 165 -21.26 13.45 2.56
CA SER A 165 -20.53 14.69 2.89
C SER A 165 -21.38 15.68 3.68
N ARG A 166 -22.68 15.83 3.36
CA ARG A 166 -23.61 16.66 4.14
C ARG A 166 -23.73 16.14 5.58
N LYS A 167 -23.84 14.83 5.77
CA LYS A 167 -23.99 14.24 7.11
C LYS A 167 -22.73 14.33 7.95
N VAL A 168 -21.57 14.10 7.33
CA VAL A 168 -20.24 14.31 7.94
C VAL A 168 -20.08 15.78 8.34
N ARG A 169 -20.45 16.73 7.47
CA ARG A 169 -20.40 18.16 7.78
C ARG A 169 -21.36 18.54 8.91
N GLN A 170 -22.57 18.00 8.92
CA GLN A 170 -23.55 18.29 9.97
C GLN A 170 -23.06 17.81 11.35
N THR A 171 -22.55 16.58 11.42
CA THR A 171 -21.99 16.01 12.66
C THR A 171 -20.74 16.75 13.11
N PHE A 172 -19.85 17.11 12.17
CA PHE A 172 -18.70 17.96 12.44
C PHE A 172 -19.09 19.30 13.06
N LEU A 173 -20.04 20.03 12.46
CA LEU A 173 -20.47 21.34 12.98
C LEU A 173 -21.06 21.24 14.39
N LYS A 174 -21.87 20.19 14.66
CA LYS A 174 -22.39 19.92 16.00
C LYS A 174 -21.28 19.71 17.03
N LEU A 175 -20.28 18.89 16.68
CA LEU A 175 -19.15 18.61 17.58
C LEU A 175 -18.24 19.82 17.75
N ALA A 176 -17.95 20.56 16.68
CA ALA A 176 -17.15 21.78 16.70
C ALA A 176 -17.79 22.88 17.53
N GLU A 177 -19.12 22.99 17.52
CA GLU A 177 -19.84 23.96 18.36
C GLU A 177 -19.63 23.69 19.85
N ILE A 178 -19.46 22.43 20.24
CA ILE A 178 -19.35 21.99 21.64
C ILE A 178 -17.88 21.99 22.10
N PHE A 179 -16.97 21.49 21.27
CA PHE A 179 -15.55 21.31 21.61
C PHE A 179 -14.63 22.43 21.11
N HIS A 180 -15.16 23.59 20.72
CA HIS A 180 -14.30 24.70 20.30
C HIS A 180 -13.39 25.16 21.46
N PRO A 181 -12.06 25.24 21.26
CA PRO A 181 -11.14 25.64 22.33
C PRO A 181 -11.41 27.07 22.84
N ASP A 182 -11.79 28.00 21.96
CA ASP A 182 -12.08 29.41 22.32
C ASP A 182 -13.29 29.60 23.24
N LYS A 183 -14.14 28.58 23.44
CA LYS A 183 -15.31 28.68 24.31
C LYS A 183 -15.00 28.44 25.79
N VAL A 184 -13.76 28.10 26.14
CA VAL A 184 -13.40 27.66 27.49
C VAL A 184 -12.23 28.47 28.06
N GLN A 185 -12.39 29.01 29.27
CA GLN A 185 -11.38 29.84 29.96
C GLN A 185 -10.47 29.03 30.91
N ASP A 186 -10.85 27.81 31.27
CA ASP A 186 -10.06 26.95 32.14
C ASP A 186 -8.96 26.20 31.35
N SER A 187 -7.75 26.12 31.92
CA SER A 187 -6.55 25.67 31.19
C SER A 187 -6.53 24.16 30.91
N GLU A 188 -7.15 23.35 31.79
CA GLU A 188 -7.20 21.90 31.62
C GLU A 188 -8.26 21.50 30.59
N THR A 189 -9.44 22.10 30.69
CA THR A 189 -10.53 21.90 29.72
C THR A 189 -10.19 22.46 28.34
N HIS A 190 -9.43 23.55 28.24
CA HIS A 190 -8.91 24.06 26.97
C HIS A 190 -7.99 23.04 26.27
N LYS A 191 -7.08 22.38 27.00
CA LYS A 191 -6.20 21.33 26.44
C LYS A 191 -7.02 20.13 25.96
N SER A 192 -7.98 19.66 26.76
CA SER A 192 -8.85 18.56 26.38
C SER A 192 -9.69 18.88 25.14
N HIS A 193 -10.32 20.06 25.06
CA HIS A 193 -11.04 20.51 23.87
C HIS A 193 -10.14 20.62 22.64
N THR A 194 -8.89 21.08 22.81
CA THR A 194 -7.93 21.16 21.71
C THR A 194 -7.59 19.77 21.14
N GLU A 195 -7.39 18.77 22.00
CA GLU A 195 -7.12 17.40 21.57
C GLU A 195 -8.34 16.79 20.85
N ILE A 196 -9.54 16.95 21.43
CA ILE A 196 -10.79 16.47 20.84
C ILE A 196 -11.04 17.15 19.48
N MET A 197 -10.82 18.46 19.37
CA MET A 197 -11.01 19.21 18.13
C MET A 197 -10.01 18.78 17.04
N LYS A 198 -8.78 18.40 17.40
CA LYS A 198 -7.82 17.81 16.45
C LYS A 198 -8.34 16.48 15.89
N GLU A 199 -8.91 15.63 16.74
CA GLU A 199 -9.51 14.37 16.30
C GLU A 199 -10.75 14.58 15.42
N ILE A 200 -11.61 15.55 15.78
CA ILE A 200 -12.78 15.93 14.99
C ILE A 200 -12.36 16.44 13.60
N ASN A 201 -11.37 17.33 13.53
CA ASN A 201 -10.84 17.86 12.27
C ASN A 201 -10.27 16.76 11.39
N LYS A 202 -9.51 15.82 11.96
CA LYS A 202 -8.96 14.68 11.23
C LYS A 202 -10.08 13.80 10.66
N ALA A 203 -11.07 13.45 11.48
CA ALA A 203 -12.21 12.65 11.03
C ALA A 203 -13.02 13.36 9.93
N TYR A 204 -13.17 14.69 10.01
CA TYR A 204 -13.84 15.46 8.97
C TYR A 204 -13.08 15.46 7.64
N GLN A 205 -11.75 15.67 7.67
CA GLN A 205 -10.90 15.61 6.47
C GLN A 205 -10.92 14.23 5.80
N GLU A 206 -10.97 13.17 6.59
CA GLU A 206 -11.05 11.78 6.11
C GLU A 206 -12.47 11.38 5.68
N GLY A 207 -13.48 12.24 5.84
CA GLY A 207 -14.88 11.91 5.52
C GLY A 207 -15.47 10.83 6.44
N ASP A 208 -14.97 10.74 7.68
CA ASP A 208 -15.16 9.62 8.58
C ASP A 208 -16.31 9.83 9.58
N LEU A 209 -17.54 9.60 9.10
CA LEU A 209 -18.74 9.64 9.93
C LEU A 209 -18.65 8.72 11.16
N ALA A 210 -18.11 7.51 11.03
CA ALA A 210 -18.03 6.56 12.14
C ALA A 210 -17.22 7.11 13.33
N ARG A 211 -16.11 7.81 13.06
CA ARG A 211 -15.31 8.44 14.12
C ARG A 211 -15.99 9.64 14.73
N LEU A 212 -16.65 10.48 13.93
CA LEU A 212 -17.42 11.62 14.44
C LEU A 212 -18.53 11.14 15.39
N LEU A 213 -19.27 10.09 15.01
CA LEU A 213 -20.31 9.49 15.87
C LEU A 213 -19.73 8.79 17.12
N GLU A 214 -18.53 8.21 17.03
CA GLU A 214 -17.84 7.66 18.20
C GLU A 214 -17.50 8.77 19.23
N ILE A 215 -17.02 9.92 18.76
CA ILE A 215 -16.72 11.10 19.59
C ILE A 215 -18.02 11.65 20.21
N GLU A 216 -19.08 11.81 19.43
CA GLU A 216 -20.40 12.25 19.92
C GLU A 216 -20.90 11.38 21.08
N ARG A 217 -20.78 10.05 20.95
CA ARG A 217 -21.18 9.09 21.98
C ARG A 217 -20.27 9.13 23.21
N GLN A 218 -18.96 9.22 23.03
CA GLN A 218 -18.00 9.25 24.15
C GLN A 218 -18.27 10.41 25.11
N HIS A 219 -18.76 11.52 24.58
CA HIS A 219 -19.08 12.72 25.36
C HIS A 219 -20.57 12.89 25.67
N GLN A 220 -21.39 11.85 25.46
CA GLN A 220 -22.81 11.82 25.80
C GLN A 220 -23.63 12.97 25.19
N LEU A 221 -23.28 13.42 23.97
CA LEU A 221 -23.87 14.60 23.33
C LEU A 221 -25.24 14.35 22.67
N GLY A 222 -25.98 13.35 23.15
CA GLY A 222 -27.28 12.99 22.58
C GLY A 222 -28.33 14.09 22.77
N GLU A 223 -29.19 14.27 21.77
CA GLU A 223 -30.38 15.14 21.89
C GLU A 223 -31.34 14.62 22.98
N SER A 224 -31.92 15.54 23.77
CA SER A 224 -33.00 15.22 24.71
C SER A 224 -34.28 14.93 23.92
N ILE A 225 -34.63 13.65 23.78
CA ILE A 225 -35.77 13.21 22.95
C ILE A 225 -36.91 12.73 23.86
N ASP A 226 -38.14 13.18 23.58
CA ASP A 226 -39.32 12.62 24.21
C ASP A 226 -39.62 11.23 23.62
N SER A 227 -39.47 10.20 24.45
CA SER A 227 -39.72 8.81 24.06
C SER A 227 -41.21 8.49 23.86
N ASN A 228 -42.12 9.42 24.18
CA ASN A 228 -43.56 9.23 23.99
C ASN A 228 -44.11 9.93 22.73
N SER A 229 -43.26 10.65 21.99
CA SER A 229 -43.63 11.38 20.78
C SER A 229 -43.40 10.52 19.53
N GLU A 230 -44.46 10.19 18.80
CA GLU A 230 -44.40 9.36 17.58
C GLU A 230 -43.56 10.05 16.48
N ASP A 231 -43.69 11.37 16.36
CA ASP A 231 -42.96 12.17 15.37
C ASP A 231 -41.45 12.19 15.65
N ASP A 232 -41.06 12.29 16.93
CA ASP A 232 -39.64 12.29 17.32
C ASP A 232 -39.00 10.91 17.16
N LEU A 233 -39.74 9.83 17.49
CA LEU A 233 -39.30 8.46 17.22
C LEU A 233 -39.13 8.20 15.72
N THR A 234 -40.08 8.64 14.91
CA THR A 234 -40.03 8.49 13.44
C THR A 234 -38.84 9.25 12.85
N ARG A 235 -38.57 10.48 13.34
CA ARG A 235 -37.41 11.27 12.93
C ARG A 235 -36.10 10.59 13.31
N ARG A 236 -36.02 9.98 14.50
CA ARG A 236 -34.85 9.22 14.95
C ARG A 236 -34.60 7.98 14.12
N CYS A 237 -35.64 7.20 13.81
CA CYS A 237 -35.53 6.04 12.93
C CYS A 237 -34.95 6.44 11.56
N LYS A 238 -35.51 7.47 10.91
CA LYS A 238 -35.00 7.96 9.62
C LYS A 238 -33.54 8.43 9.70
N ASN A 239 -33.16 9.12 10.77
CA ASN A 239 -31.79 9.58 10.97
C ASN A 239 -30.83 8.40 11.16
N LEU A 240 -31.19 7.41 11.98
CA LEU A 240 -30.38 6.21 12.20
C LEU A 240 -30.28 5.35 10.94
N GLU A 241 -31.35 5.20 10.17
CA GLU A 241 -31.32 4.51 8.86
C GLU A 241 -30.34 5.16 7.91
N GLN A 242 -30.41 6.48 7.73
CA GLN A 242 -29.47 7.22 6.89
C GLN A 242 -28.02 7.06 7.37
N GLN A 243 -27.78 7.13 8.69
CA GLN A 243 -26.44 6.90 9.24
C GLN A 243 -25.97 5.47 8.98
N ASN A 244 -26.83 4.46 9.17
CA ASN A 244 -26.48 3.06 8.93
C ASN A 244 -26.11 2.81 7.47
N GLU A 245 -26.81 3.41 6.52
CA GLU A 245 -26.47 3.30 5.09
C GLU A 245 -25.10 3.93 4.76
N ILE A 246 -24.79 5.09 5.34
CA ILE A 246 -23.45 5.71 5.20
C ILE A 246 -22.38 4.82 5.82
N LEU A 247 -22.62 4.29 7.03
CA LEU A 247 -21.69 3.41 7.73
C LEU A 247 -21.45 2.09 6.97
N LYS A 248 -22.49 1.49 6.37
CA LYS A 248 -22.34 0.33 5.48
C LYS A 248 -21.41 0.64 4.31
N THR A 249 -21.61 1.80 3.69
CA THR A 249 -20.79 2.23 2.56
C THR A 249 -19.34 2.45 2.98
N GLN A 250 -19.09 3.08 4.14
CA GLN A 250 -17.74 3.22 4.71
C GLN A 250 -17.10 1.86 5.03
N TYR A 251 -17.87 0.92 5.57
CA TYR A 251 -17.38 -0.43 5.86
C TYR A 251 -16.95 -1.19 4.60
N GLU A 252 -17.74 -1.11 3.53
CA GLU A 252 -17.39 -1.73 2.24
C GLU A 252 -16.18 -1.04 1.59
N LYS A 253 -16.07 0.29 1.66
CA LYS A 253 -14.87 1.04 1.24
C LYS A 253 -13.61 0.53 1.97
N LEU A 254 -13.65 0.40 3.29
CA LEU A 254 -12.53 -0.14 4.08
C LEU A 254 -12.15 -1.58 3.70
N LYS A 255 -13.14 -2.43 3.39
CA LYS A 255 -12.88 -3.80 2.90
C LYS A 255 -12.18 -3.78 1.54
N GLN A 256 -12.60 -2.89 0.64
CA GLN A 256 -11.98 -2.72 -0.66
C GLN A 256 -10.55 -2.20 -0.54
N GLU A 257 -10.30 -1.18 0.27
CA GLU A 257 -8.97 -0.64 0.55
C GLU A 257 -8.02 -1.72 1.08
N LEU A 258 -8.48 -2.51 2.06
CA LEU A 258 -7.69 -3.62 2.59
C LEU A 258 -7.37 -4.68 1.53
N ARG A 259 -8.31 -4.97 0.62
CA ARG A 259 -8.08 -5.91 -0.48
C ARG A 259 -7.06 -5.35 -1.47
N LEU A 260 -7.18 -4.07 -1.82
CA LEU A 260 -6.23 -3.40 -2.71
C LEU A 260 -4.83 -3.39 -2.10
N ALA A 261 -4.70 -3.03 -0.81
CA ALA A 261 -3.44 -3.06 -0.09
C ALA A 261 -2.81 -4.47 -0.11
N LYS A 262 -3.60 -5.53 0.11
CA LYS A 262 -3.11 -6.93 0.07
C LYS A 262 -2.70 -7.40 -1.33
N ASN A 263 -3.27 -6.82 -2.38
CA ASN A 263 -3.00 -7.19 -3.77
C ASN A 263 -1.82 -6.44 -4.39
N THR A 264 -1.18 -5.53 -3.65
CA THR A 264 0.09 -4.92 -4.06
C THR A 264 1.24 -5.93 -3.95
N PRO A 265 2.34 -5.76 -4.71
CA PRO A 265 3.55 -6.58 -4.55
C PRO A 265 4.05 -6.61 -3.09
N GLU A 266 4.09 -5.44 -2.45
CA GLU A 266 4.50 -5.26 -1.06
C GLU A 266 3.53 -5.98 -0.09
N GLY A 267 2.23 -5.93 -0.39
CA GLY A 267 1.20 -6.64 0.36
C GLY A 267 1.27 -8.16 0.22
N SER A 268 1.63 -8.66 -0.96
CA SER A 268 1.91 -10.09 -1.18
C SER A 268 3.14 -10.51 -0.38
N MET A 269 4.21 -9.72 -0.40
CA MET A 269 5.42 -9.99 0.39
C MET A 269 5.12 -10.12 1.89
N VAL A 270 4.30 -9.24 2.46
CA VAL A 270 3.86 -9.38 3.87
C VAL A 270 3.07 -10.66 4.09
N SER A 271 2.18 -10.99 3.17
CA SER A 271 1.35 -12.18 3.27
C SER A 271 2.18 -13.46 3.21
N ASP A 272 3.17 -13.52 2.33
CA ASP A 272 4.05 -14.66 2.15
C ASP A 272 5.07 -14.75 3.28
N SER A 273 5.63 -13.62 3.72
CA SER A 273 6.46 -13.54 4.94
C SER A 273 5.73 -14.07 6.16
N ARG A 274 4.44 -13.71 6.35
CA ARG A 274 3.62 -14.28 7.43
C ARG A 274 3.41 -15.79 7.28
N LYS A 275 3.24 -16.31 6.06
CA LYS A 275 3.08 -17.77 5.84
C LYS A 275 4.39 -18.51 6.14
N ALA A 276 5.51 -17.98 5.67
CA ALA A 276 6.84 -18.52 5.93
C ALA A 276 7.16 -18.52 7.44
N ALA A 277 6.88 -17.41 8.13
CA ALA A 277 7.09 -17.30 9.58
C ALA A 277 6.31 -18.37 10.38
N LYS A 278 5.10 -18.74 9.94
CA LYS A 278 4.34 -19.85 10.56
C LYS A 278 5.00 -21.22 10.38
N GLN A 279 5.82 -21.37 9.36
CA GLN A 279 6.62 -22.57 9.09
C GLN A 279 8.02 -22.47 9.73
N GLY A 280 8.30 -21.39 10.48
CA GLY A 280 9.62 -21.14 11.08
C GLY A 280 10.66 -20.63 10.09
N ILE A 281 10.24 -20.23 8.89
CA ILE A 281 11.11 -19.76 7.82
C ILE A 281 11.11 -18.22 7.81
N ASN A 282 12.30 -17.62 7.81
CA ASN A 282 12.44 -16.18 7.61
C ASN A 282 12.57 -15.86 6.12
N SER A 283 11.56 -15.20 5.55
CA SER A 283 11.57 -14.83 4.14
C SER A 283 12.66 -13.82 3.78
N VAL A 284 13.03 -12.93 4.70
CA VAL A 284 14.07 -11.92 4.43
C VAL A 284 15.44 -12.62 4.31
N ASP A 285 15.73 -13.57 5.19
CA ASP A 285 16.97 -14.35 5.12
C ASP A 285 17.09 -15.13 3.80
N LEU A 286 16.01 -15.77 3.33
CA LEU A 286 16.00 -16.44 2.03
C LEU A 286 16.27 -15.49 0.86
N MET A 287 15.73 -14.26 0.92
CA MET A 287 16.02 -13.24 -0.08
C MET A 287 17.49 -12.83 -0.05
N LEU A 288 18.08 -12.67 1.14
CA LEU A 288 19.49 -12.34 1.30
C LEU A 288 20.41 -13.46 0.82
N GLU A 289 20.11 -14.72 1.12
CA GLU A 289 20.87 -15.87 0.60
C GLU A 289 20.87 -15.92 -0.93
N THR A 290 19.74 -15.57 -1.55
CA THR A 290 19.63 -15.47 -3.00
C THR A 290 20.49 -14.33 -3.54
N LEU A 291 20.46 -13.16 -2.90
CA LEU A 291 21.30 -12.02 -3.26
C LEU A 291 22.79 -12.32 -3.10
N ASP A 292 23.20 -12.95 -2.00
CA ASP A 292 24.59 -13.34 -1.76
C ASP A 292 25.07 -14.35 -2.81
N SER A 293 24.21 -15.29 -3.22
CA SER A 293 24.52 -16.22 -4.31
C SER A 293 24.76 -15.49 -5.64
N GLN A 294 23.93 -14.47 -5.95
CA GLN A 294 24.12 -13.64 -7.13
C GLN A 294 25.41 -12.79 -7.05
N ILE A 295 25.70 -12.21 -5.89
CA ILE A 295 26.94 -11.46 -5.66
C ILE A 295 28.15 -12.36 -5.89
N ASN A 296 28.14 -13.60 -5.40
CA ASN A 296 29.23 -14.54 -5.60
C ASN A 296 29.48 -14.83 -7.09
N ILE A 297 28.43 -14.94 -7.90
CA ILE A 297 28.57 -15.10 -9.35
C ILE A 297 29.26 -13.88 -9.97
N ILE A 298 28.91 -12.67 -9.54
CA ILE A 298 29.54 -11.44 -10.04
C ILE A 298 31.00 -11.34 -9.59
N VAL A 299 31.31 -11.75 -8.34
CA VAL A 299 32.69 -11.85 -7.83
C VAL A 299 33.52 -12.79 -8.69
N ASP A 300 32.99 -13.97 -9.02
CA ASP A 300 33.67 -14.94 -9.89
C ASP A 300 33.97 -14.34 -11.28
N ILE A 301 33.02 -13.59 -11.85
CA ILE A 301 33.21 -12.90 -13.14
C ILE A 301 34.30 -11.84 -13.02
N ARG A 302 34.25 -11.00 -11.98
CA ARG A 302 35.25 -9.96 -11.69
C ARG A 302 36.64 -10.57 -11.55
N ASP A 303 36.78 -11.63 -10.77
CA ASP A 303 38.05 -12.32 -10.54
C ASP A 303 38.58 -12.97 -11.83
N PHE A 304 37.70 -13.56 -12.64
CA PHE A 304 38.07 -14.13 -13.94
C PHE A 304 38.59 -13.08 -14.93
N ILE A 305 37.96 -11.90 -14.98
CA ILE A 305 38.42 -10.76 -15.80
C ILE A 305 39.76 -10.24 -15.28
N LYS A 306 39.91 -10.14 -13.95
CA LYS A 306 41.16 -9.73 -13.32
C LYS A 306 42.30 -10.69 -13.62
N ASP A 307 42.07 -12.00 -13.58
CA ASP A 307 43.08 -13.01 -13.93
C ASP A 307 43.50 -12.92 -15.41
N PHE A 308 42.58 -12.57 -16.31
CA PHE A 308 42.93 -12.29 -17.70
C PHE A 308 43.80 -11.03 -17.85
N ARG A 309 43.47 -9.96 -17.13
CA ARG A 309 44.26 -8.71 -17.07
C ARG A 309 45.67 -8.97 -16.54
N GLU A 310 45.80 -9.82 -15.52
CA GLU A 310 47.07 -10.24 -14.92
C GLU A 310 47.82 -11.33 -15.70
N GLN A 311 47.31 -11.74 -16.87
CA GLN A 311 47.91 -12.75 -17.76
C GLN A 311 48.04 -14.15 -17.13
N LYS A 312 47.25 -14.46 -16.11
CA LYS A 312 47.18 -15.80 -15.50
C LYS A 312 46.42 -16.79 -16.37
N ILE A 313 45.50 -16.29 -17.20
CA ILE A 313 44.73 -17.09 -18.16
C ILE A 313 44.92 -16.60 -19.59
N THR A 314 44.79 -17.52 -20.54
CA THR A 314 44.92 -17.27 -21.96
C THR A 314 43.66 -16.61 -22.53
N ILE A 315 43.80 -16.00 -23.71
CA ILE A 315 42.66 -15.44 -24.46
C ILE A 315 41.61 -16.52 -24.78
N LYS A 316 42.05 -17.75 -25.09
CA LYS A 316 41.12 -18.86 -25.39
C LYS A 316 40.31 -19.24 -24.15
N GLU A 317 40.95 -19.31 -22.99
CA GLU A 317 40.27 -19.59 -21.72
C GLU A 317 39.31 -18.46 -21.37
N PHE A 318 39.76 -17.21 -21.48
CA PHE A 318 38.95 -16.03 -21.22
C PHE A 318 37.69 -15.97 -22.09
N LEU A 319 37.82 -16.20 -23.40
CA LEU A 319 36.68 -16.16 -24.32
C LEU A 319 35.64 -17.27 -24.09
N ALA A 320 36.05 -18.37 -23.46
CA ALA A 320 35.14 -19.45 -23.14
C ALA A 320 34.41 -19.23 -21.79
N GLY A 321 34.79 -18.21 -21.00
CA GLY A 321 34.09 -17.75 -19.80
C GLY A 321 34.47 -18.45 -18.49
N PRO A 322 33.96 -18.00 -17.34
CA PRO A 322 34.27 -18.57 -16.02
C PRO A 322 33.84 -20.04 -15.89
N PRO A 323 34.63 -20.92 -15.24
CA PRO A 323 34.27 -22.32 -15.05
C PRO A 323 32.93 -22.52 -14.33
N SER A 324 32.64 -21.71 -13.30
CA SER A 324 31.39 -21.77 -12.53
C SER A 324 30.15 -21.57 -13.39
N LEU A 325 30.22 -20.69 -14.39
CA LEU A 325 29.13 -20.44 -15.33
C LEU A 325 29.02 -21.50 -16.43
N ARG A 326 30.12 -22.17 -16.78
CA ARG A 326 30.10 -23.25 -17.79
C ARG A 326 29.37 -24.47 -17.27
N SER A 327 29.72 -24.91 -16.06
CA SER A 327 29.07 -26.07 -15.42
C SER A 327 27.59 -25.83 -15.20
N SER A 328 27.20 -24.64 -14.71
CA SER A 328 25.80 -24.30 -14.52
C SER A 328 24.99 -24.29 -15.84
N ARG A 329 25.59 -23.87 -16.95
CA ARG A 329 24.96 -23.92 -18.27
C ARG A 329 24.81 -25.35 -18.79
N GLU A 330 25.80 -26.21 -18.56
CA GLU A 330 25.76 -27.62 -18.95
C GLU A 330 24.65 -28.35 -18.18
N ASP A 331 24.56 -28.16 -16.87
CA ASP A 331 23.52 -28.75 -16.02
C ASP A 331 22.10 -28.27 -16.40
N MET A 332 21.93 -26.99 -16.75
CA MET A 332 20.65 -26.46 -17.22
C MET A 332 20.25 -27.03 -18.58
N MET A 333 21.19 -27.15 -19.52
CA MET A 333 20.91 -27.77 -20.81
C MET A 333 20.58 -29.25 -20.67
N GLU A 334 21.25 -29.96 -19.76
CA GLU A 334 20.94 -31.38 -19.48
C GLU A 334 19.52 -31.54 -18.94
N LYS A 335 19.11 -30.71 -17.98
CA LYS A 335 17.73 -30.71 -17.46
C LYS A 335 16.69 -30.37 -18.52
N LEU A 336 16.95 -29.35 -19.35
CA LEU A 336 16.06 -28.98 -20.45
C LEU A 336 15.93 -30.13 -21.46
N LEU A 337 17.04 -30.79 -21.80
CA LEU A 337 17.04 -31.95 -22.69
C LEU A 337 16.29 -33.13 -22.06
N GLU A 338 16.42 -33.36 -20.76
CA GLU A 338 15.70 -34.41 -20.04
C GLU A 338 14.19 -34.14 -20.01
N GLU A 339 13.77 -32.89 -19.77
CA GLU A 339 12.37 -32.47 -19.81
C GLU A 339 11.78 -32.61 -21.23
N MET A 340 12.50 -32.16 -22.25
CA MET A 340 12.11 -32.35 -23.66
C MET A 340 12.04 -33.84 -24.05
N MET A 341 12.94 -34.69 -23.56
CA MET A 341 12.91 -36.13 -23.80
C MET A 341 11.75 -36.82 -23.06
N GLN A 342 11.37 -36.35 -21.87
CA GLN A 342 10.19 -36.82 -21.16
C GLN A 342 8.89 -36.43 -21.89
N GLU A 343 8.82 -35.22 -22.44
CA GLU A 343 7.69 -34.78 -23.27
C GLU A 343 7.58 -35.58 -24.58
N LEU A 344 8.71 -35.89 -25.23
CA LEU A 344 8.75 -36.71 -26.46
C LEU A 344 8.53 -38.22 -26.19
N GLY A 345 8.96 -38.71 -25.03
CA GLY A 345 8.75 -40.10 -24.58
C GLY A 345 7.29 -40.43 -24.29
N GLY A 346 6.43 -39.43 -24.08
CA GLY A 346 4.97 -39.59 -23.97
C GLY A 346 4.24 -39.79 -25.30
N VAL A 347 4.92 -39.62 -26.45
CA VAL A 347 4.29 -39.65 -27.79
C VAL A 347 4.50 -40.98 -28.52
N ILE A 348 5.34 -41.89 -28.03
CA ILE A 348 5.53 -43.21 -28.64
C ILE A 348 4.71 -44.25 -27.87
N ILE A 349 3.42 -44.33 -28.19
CA ILE A 349 2.62 -45.53 -27.97
C ILE A 349 2.85 -46.44 -29.19
N PHE A 350 3.48 -47.58 -28.98
CA PHE A 350 3.64 -48.64 -29.99
C PHE A 350 2.29 -49.24 -30.42
#